data_AF-A0A1J4KSA9-F1
#
_entry.id   AF-A0A1J4KSA9-F1
#
_cell.length_a   1.000
_cell.length_b   1.000
_cell.length_c   1.000
_cell.angle_alpha   90.00
_cell.angle_beta   90.00
_cell.angle_gamma   90.00
#
_symmetry.space_group_name_H-M   'P 1'
#
loop_
_entity.id
_entity.type
_entity.pdbx_description
1 polymer ?
#
loop_
_entity_poly.entity_id
_entity_poly.type
_entity_poly.pdbx_seq_one_letter_code
_entity_poly.pdbx_strand_id
1 'polypeptide(L)'
;MNHFSTQTVREIFTDAANALKAVSRNRIASRTRIALWNAYFPDSPISLATSLRHRLTTTLHQYISGGKADRFCFELSVLFFDLPTQFYDFTAAFPAPLSIAMRIAYKTVNSHLQKPDHGAFKKCVQEICETTPKEKLPAFKATLHAIIWDKSNSDKYFETLKNILDPSCFDAIIQACPPVIRLHYALKYNLAPPEVSIDYNNLSMPLEFLQAISCLESGREIMEVTFPEELKTTIS
;
A
#
# COMPACT_ATOMS: atom_id res chain seq x y z
N MET A 1 25.54 1.08 -14.82
CA MET A 1 26.08 0.27 -13.72
C MET A 1 24.94 -0.02 -12.77
N ASN A 2 24.35 -1.21 -12.87
CA ASN A 2 23.23 -1.61 -12.02
C ASN A 2 23.80 -2.15 -10.71
N HIS A 3 23.63 -1.40 -9.62
CA HIS A 3 23.76 -1.95 -8.27
C HIS A 3 22.58 -2.91 -8.05
N PHE A 4 22.73 -4.17 -8.47
CA PHE A 4 21.89 -5.23 -7.94
C PHE A 4 22.34 -5.47 -6.50
N SER A 5 21.51 -5.00 -5.56
CA SER A 5 21.59 -5.37 -4.15
C SER A 5 21.60 -6.90 -4.06
N THR A 6 22.71 -7.47 -3.61
CA THR A 6 22.81 -8.88 -3.20
C THR A 6 22.18 -9.04 -1.81
N GLN A 7 20.92 -8.63 -1.67
CA GLN A 7 20.16 -8.95 -0.47
C GLN A 7 19.75 -10.42 -0.54
N THR A 8 20.06 -11.14 0.52
CA THR A 8 19.58 -12.53 0.68
C THR A 8 18.07 -12.53 0.88
N VAL A 9 17.42 -13.64 0.57
CA VAL A 9 15.96 -13.72 0.66
C VAL A 9 15.48 -13.59 2.12
N ARG A 10 16.33 -14.01 3.06
CA ARG A 10 16.14 -13.81 4.50
C ARG A 10 16.14 -12.33 4.90
N GLU A 11 17.03 -11.52 4.31
CA GLU A 11 17.06 -10.07 4.56
C GLU A 11 15.80 -9.41 4.03
N ILE A 12 15.38 -9.74 2.81
CA ILE A 12 14.15 -9.23 2.20
C ILE A 12 12.92 -9.53 3.08
N PHE A 13 12.79 -10.77 3.58
CA PHE A 13 11.72 -11.13 4.50
C PHE A 13 11.81 -10.37 5.83
N THR A 14 13.02 -10.24 6.38
CA THR A 14 13.24 -9.55 7.65
C THR A 14 12.88 -8.07 7.55
N ASP A 15 13.23 -7.42 6.46
CA ASP A 15 12.90 -6.01 6.18
C ASP A 15 11.38 -5.82 6.05
N ALA A 16 10.72 -6.70 5.30
CA ALA A 16 9.26 -6.71 5.16
C ALA A 16 8.56 -6.91 6.52
N ALA A 17 9.02 -7.88 7.32
CA ALA A 17 8.50 -8.15 8.66
C ALA A 17 8.73 -6.98 9.64
N ASN A 18 9.88 -6.31 9.56
CA ASN A 18 10.21 -5.14 10.37
C ASN A 18 9.34 -3.93 10.01
N ALA A 19 9.07 -3.73 8.72
CA ALA A 19 8.15 -2.67 8.28
C ALA A 19 6.73 -2.89 8.83
N LEU A 20 6.20 -4.12 8.75
CA LEU A 20 4.90 -4.45 9.34
C LEU A 20 4.88 -4.34 10.88
N LYS A 21 6.01 -4.63 11.54
CA LYS A 21 6.17 -4.40 12.98
C LYS A 21 6.12 -2.91 13.31
N ALA A 22 6.72 -2.05 12.50
CA ALA A 22 6.65 -0.60 12.67
C ALA A 22 5.22 -0.09 12.50
N VAL A 23 4.49 -0.57 11.48
CA VAL A 23 3.06 -0.30 11.29
C VAL A 23 2.24 -0.73 12.52
N SER A 24 2.51 -1.92 13.06
CA SER A 24 1.77 -2.45 14.21
C SER A 24 1.88 -1.54 15.45
N ARG A 25 2.94 -0.72 15.54
CA ARG A 25 3.13 0.28 16.61
C ARG A 25 2.35 1.57 16.35
N ASN A 26 2.00 1.88 15.10
CA ASN A 26 1.13 2.99 14.76
C ASN A 26 -0.34 2.54 14.81
N ARG A 27 -1.08 3.03 15.81
CA ARG A 27 -2.47 2.64 16.07
C ARG A 27 -3.38 2.89 14.87
N ILE A 28 -3.21 4.00 14.16
CA ILE A 28 -4.08 4.35 13.02
C ILE A 28 -3.71 3.49 11.81
N ALA A 29 -2.43 3.40 11.45
CA ALA A 29 -1.99 2.57 10.33
C ALA A 29 -2.35 1.08 10.52
N SER A 30 -2.18 0.56 11.73
CA SER A 30 -2.57 -0.81 12.08
C SER A 30 -4.09 -1.01 11.98
N ARG A 31 -4.90 -0.11 12.56
CA ARG A 31 -6.37 -0.18 12.48
C ARG A 31 -6.90 -0.10 11.07
N THR A 32 -6.41 0.86 10.27
CA THR A 32 -6.79 1.01 8.87
C THR A 32 -6.53 -0.26 8.11
N ARG A 33 -5.34 -0.85 8.27
CA ARG A 33 -4.96 -2.09 7.61
C ARG A 33 -5.82 -3.29 8.01
N ILE A 34 -6.14 -3.41 9.29
CA ILE A 34 -7.02 -4.47 9.80
C ILE A 34 -8.45 -4.30 9.28
N ALA A 35 -8.95 -3.06 9.23
CA ALA A 35 -10.25 -2.77 8.63
C ALA A 35 -10.27 -3.14 7.14
N LEU A 36 -9.22 -2.79 6.39
CA LEU A 36 -9.07 -3.20 4.99
C LEU A 36 -9.01 -4.71 4.83
N TRP A 37 -8.21 -5.39 5.65
CA TRP A 37 -8.14 -6.86 5.64
C TRP A 37 -9.53 -7.47 5.82
N ASN A 38 -10.28 -7.02 6.83
CA ASN A 38 -11.60 -7.57 7.13
C ASN A 38 -12.64 -7.22 6.05
N ALA A 39 -12.47 -6.12 5.32
CA ALA A 39 -13.32 -5.77 4.18
C ALA A 39 -13.04 -6.66 2.96
N TYR A 40 -11.76 -6.93 2.65
CA TYR A 40 -11.38 -7.82 1.55
C TYR A 40 -11.67 -9.29 1.84
N PHE A 41 -11.51 -9.71 3.10
CA PHE A 41 -11.47 -11.10 3.51
C PHE A 41 -12.44 -11.37 4.67
N PRO A 42 -13.74 -11.22 4.46
CA PRO A 42 -14.75 -11.42 5.51
C PRO A 42 -14.80 -12.87 6.00
N ASP A 43 -14.30 -13.81 5.21
CA ASP A 43 -14.15 -15.24 5.54
C ASP A 43 -12.98 -15.53 6.50
N SER A 44 -12.02 -14.61 6.62
CA SER A 44 -10.84 -14.75 7.47
C SER A 44 -10.52 -13.45 8.21
N PRO A 45 -11.43 -12.95 9.06
CA PRO A 45 -11.24 -11.69 9.76
C PRO A 45 -10.12 -11.79 10.79
N ILE A 46 -9.41 -10.68 11.00
CA ILE A 46 -8.39 -10.53 12.04
C ILE A 46 -8.80 -9.48 13.06
N SER A 47 -8.39 -9.69 14.31
CA SER A 47 -8.65 -8.78 15.42
C SER A 47 -7.64 -7.63 15.46
N LEU A 48 -7.98 -6.55 16.17
CA LEU A 48 -7.04 -5.45 16.44
C LEU A 48 -5.80 -5.85 17.26
N ALA A 49 -5.84 -7.01 17.93
CA ALA A 49 -4.70 -7.55 18.68
C ALA A 49 -3.74 -8.37 17.79
N THR A 50 -4.14 -8.68 16.55
CA THR A 50 -3.35 -9.51 15.64
C THR A 50 -2.08 -8.78 15.20
N SER A 51 -0.93 -9.43 15.39
CA SER A 51 0.35 -8.92 14.86
C SER A 51 0.37 -9.02 13.34
N LEU A 52 0.60 -7.90 12.64
CA LEU A 52 0.71 -7.88 11.17
C LEU A 52 1.90 -8.70 10.67
N ARG A 53 2.98 -8.76 11.46
CA ARG A 53 4.12 -9.64 11.18
C ARG A 53 3.71 -11.11 11.23
N HIS A 54 2.94 -11.50 12.25
CA HIS A 54 2.43 -12.87 12.34
C HIS A 54 1.51 -13.17 11.15
N ARG A 55 0.64 -12.24 10.76
CA ARG A 55 -0.23 -12.40 9.59
C ARG A 55 0.55 -12.59 8.29
N LEU A 56 1.66 -11.87 8.09
CA LEU A 56 2.57 -12.12 6.96
C LEU A 56 3.09 -13.56 6.96
N THR A 57 3.62 -14.04 8.10
CA THR A 57 4.09 -15.42 8.24
C THR A 57 2.99 -16.43 7.95
N THR A 58 1.78 -16.22 8.48
CA THR A 58 0.63 -17.10 8.25
C THR A 58 0.23 -17.14 6.78
N THR A 59 0.15 -15.98 6.10
CA THR A 59 -0.16 -15.88 4.67
C THR A 59 0.86 -16.64 3.82
N LEU A 60 2.16 -16.53 4.14
CA LEU A 60 3.21 -17.28 3.45
C LEU A 60 3.07 -18.79 3.68
N HIS A 61 2.87 -19.22 4.93
CA HIS A 61 2.67 -20.62 5.25
C HIS A 61 1.45 -21.21 4.51
N GLN A 62 0.32 -20.52 4.52
CA GLN A 62 -0.88 -20.96 3.82
C GLN A 62 -0.64 -21.14 2.31
N TYR A 63 0.10 -20.23 1.69
CA TYR A 63 0.47 -20.36 0.28
C TYR A 63 1.40 -21.56 0.04
N ILE A 64 2.46 -21.72 0.84
CA ILE A 64 3.42 -22.83 0.74
C ILE A 64 2.71 -24.18 0.94
N SER A 65 1.72 -24.24 1.83
CA SER A 65 0.91 -25.44 2.09
C SER A 65 -0.16 -25.72 1.03
N GLY A 66 -0.09 -25.07 -0.14
CA GLY A 66 -0.98 -25.34 -1.28
C GLY A 66 -2.16 -24.37 -1.44
N GLY A 67 -2.17 -23.26 -0.70
CA GLY A 67 -3.17 -22.21 -0.81
C GLY A 67 -3.31 -21.63 -2.23
N LYS A 68 -4.42 -20.95 -2.50
CA LYS A 68 -4.67 -20.35 -3.81
C LYS A 68 -3.76 -19.15 -4.05
N ALA A 69 -3.18 -19.06 -5.25
CA ALA A 69 -2.19 -18.04 -5.58
C ALA A 69 -2.80 -16.63 -5.70
N ASP A 70 -4.04 -16.54 -6.21
CA ASP A 70 -4.82 -15.30 -6.29
C ASP A 70 -5.02 -14.69 -4.89
N ARG A 71 -5.51 -15.50 -3.94
CA ARG A 71 -5.76 -15.09 -2.56
C ARG A 71 -4.48 -14.61 -1.90
N PHE A 72 -3.39 -15.36 -2.06
CA PHE A 72 -2.09 -14.98 -1.54
C PHE A 72 -1.63 -13.60 -2.08
N CYS A 73 -1.80 -13.34 -3.37
CA CYS A 73 -1.43 -12.06 -3.98
C CYS A 73 -2.21 -10.89 -3.38
N PHE A 74 -3.51 -11.05 -3.16
CA PHE A 74 -4.35 -10.03 -2.56
C PHE A 74 -4.07 -9.84 -1.06
N GLU A 75 -3.86 -10.91 -0.31
CA GLU A 75 -3.53 -10.83 1.11
C GLU A 75 -2.24 -10.03 1.34
N LEU A 76 -1.19 -10.29 0.55
CA LEU A 76 0.03 -9.49 0.60
C LEU A 76 -0.21 -8.05 0.16
N SER A 77 -1.00 -7.83 -0.89
CA SER A 77 -1.31 -6.48 -1.37
C SER A 77 -1.98 -5.62 -0.30
N VAL A 78 -2.92 -6.21 0.47
CA VAL A 78 -3.58 -5.53 1.59
C VAL A 78 -2.63 -5.35 2.77
N LEU A 79 -1.77 -6.33 3.08
CA LEU A 79 -0.77 -6.20 4.15
C LEU A 79 0.25 -5.09 3.90
N PHE A 80 0.59 -4.79 2.66
CA PHE A 80 1.59 -3.75 2.34
C PHE A 80 0.99 -2.51 1.67
N PHE A 81 -0.33 -2.29 1.77
CA PHE A 81 -1.05 -1.30 0.96
C PHE A 81 -0.53 0.17 1.03
N ASP A 82 0.08 0.57 2.15
CA ASP A 82 0.73 1.87 2.38
C ASP A 82 2.28 1.78 2.42
N LEU A 83 2.85 0.62 2.08
CA LEU A 83 4.28 0.29 2.06
C LEU A 83 4.74 -0.16 0.65
N PRO A 84 4.63 0.69 -0.38
CA PRO A 84 4.90 0.28 -1.76
C PRO A 84 6.34 -0.18 -1.97
N THR A 85 7.33 0.51 -1.38
CA THR A 85 8.75 0.15 -1.53
C THR A 85 9.01 -1.25 -1.00
N GLN A 86 8.62 -1.51 0.25
CA GLN A 86 8.81 -2.81 0.88
C GLN A 86 8.02 -3.91 0.15
N PHE A 87 6.85 -3.60 -0.40
CA PHE A 87 6.11 -4.53 -1.23
C PHE A 87 6.86 -4.89 -2.51
N TYR A 88 7.37 -3.89 -3.25
CA TYR A 88 8.08 -4.16 -4.51
C TYR A 88 9.39 -4.92 -4.30
N ASP A 89 10.12 -4.59 -3.23
CA ASP A 89 11.34 -5.30 -2.85
C ASP A 89 11.02 -6.75 -2.43
N PHE A 90 9.97 -6.94 -1.62
CA PHE A 90 9.53 -8.27 -1.19
C PHE A 90 9.07 -9.14 -2.36
N THR A 91 8.26 -8.57 -3.27
CA THR A 91 7.74 -9.30 -4.43
C THR A 91 8.79 -9.63 -5.48
N ALA A 92 9.94 -8.93 -5.48
CA ALA A 92 11.04 -9.23 -6.39
C ALA A 92 11.76 -10.55 -6.06
N ALA A 93 11.61 -11.06 -4.83
CA ALA A 93 12.17 -12.35 -4.42
C ALA A 93 11.38 -13.57 -4.95
N PHE A 94 10.21 -13.36 -5.56
CA PHE A 94 9.35 -14.44 -6.05
C PHE A 94 9.52 -14.65 -7.56
N PRO A 95 9.18 -15.85 -8.08
CA PRO A 95 9.18 -16.11 -9.52
C PRO A 95 8.35 -15.08 -10.29
N ALA A 96 8.79 -14.77 -11.52
CA ALA A 96 8.22 -13.69 -12.32
C ALA A 96 6.68 -13.74 -12.44
N PRO A 97 6.01 -14.88 -12.71
CA PRO A 97 4.55 -14.92 -12.79
C PRO A 97 3.89 -14.46 -11.48
N LEU A 98 4.37 -14.94 -10.34
CA LEU A 98 3.84 -14.58 -9.04
C LEU A 98 4.12 -13.11 -8.70
N SER A 99 5.33 -12.62 -8.99
CA SER A 99 5.68 -11.21 -8.81
C SER A 99 4.77 -10.29 -9.62
N ILE A 100 4.49 -10.63 -10.88
CA ILE A 100 3.56 -9.89 -11.75
C ILE A 100 2.15 -9.89 -11.16
N ALA A 101 1.63 -11.07 -10.78
CA ALA A 101 0.30 -11.19 -10.19
C ALA A 101 0.16 -10.35 -8.91
N MET A 102 1.15 -10.39 -8.02
CA MET A 102 1.20 -9.56 -6.81
C MET A 102 1.17 -8.07 -7.13
N ARG A 103 1.96 -7.61 -8.10
CA ARG A 103 1.99 -6.19 -8.51
C ARG A 103 0.67 -5.73 -9.12
N ILE A 104 -0.02 -6.59 -9.88
CA ILE A 104 -1.35 -6.28 -10.42
C ILE A 104 -2.41 -6.27 -9.31
N ALA A 105 -2.38 -7.23 -8.39
CA ALA A 105 -3.25 -7.24 -7.22
C ALA A 105 -3.06 -5.96 -6.39
N TYR A 106 -1.83 -5.51 -6.17
CA TYR A 106 -1.52 -4.27 -5.46
C TYR A 106 -2.12 -3.03 -6.13
N LYS A 107 -1.98 -2.92 -7.46
CA LYS A 107 -2.62 -1.84 -8.24
C LYS A 107 -4.14 -1.91 -8.13
N THR A 108 -4.70 -3.12 -8.17
CA THR A 108 -6.15 -3.36 -8.04
C THR A 108 -6.64 -2.97 -6.66
N VAL A 109 -5.89 -3.26 -5.60
CA VAL A 109 -6.25 -2.84 -4.23
C VAL A 109 -6.29 -1.32 -4.14
N ASN A 110 -5.27 -0.65 -4.66
CA ASN A 110 -5.18 0.81 -4.63
C ASN A 110 -6.22 1.52 -5.51
N SER A 111 -6.70 0.89 -6.59
CA SER A 111 -7.72 1.49 -7.47
C SER A 111 -9.12 1.56 -6.85
N HIS A 112 -9.36 0.76 -5.79
CA HIS A 112 -10.60 0.72 -5.02
C HIS A 112 -10.61 1.64 -3.80
N LEU A 113 -9.54 2.39 -3.57
CA LEU A 113 -9.54 3.48 -2.59
C LEU A 113 -10.49 4.59 -3.05
N GLN A 114 -11.27 5.12 -2.11
CA GLN A 114 -12.22 6.21 -2.34
C GLN A 114 -11.54 7.37 -3.06
N LYS A 115 -12.07 7.69 -4.26
CA LYS A 115 -11.62 8.82 -5.07
C LYS A 115 -12.18 10.11 -4.48
N PRO A 116 -11.41 11.21 -4.47
CA PRO A 116 -11.96 12.52 -4.16
C PRO A 116 -12.98 12.91 -5.23
N ASP A 117 -13.96 13.74 -4.85
CA ASP A 117 -14.96 14.25 -5.81
C ASP A 117 -14.29 15.02 -6.94
N HIS A 118 -14.85 14.90 -8.15
CA HIS A 118 -14.33 15.61 -9.32
C HIS A 118 -14.32 17.13 -9.07
N GLY A 119 -13.12 17.72 -9.14
CA GLY A 119 -12.92 19.16 -8.92
C GLY A 119 -12.82 19.58 -7.45
N ALA A 120 -12.90 18.65 -6.49
CA ALA A 120 -12.72 18.94 -5.06
C ALA A 120 -11.40 19.66 -4.78
N PHE A 121 -10.30 19.20 -5.42
CA PHE A 121 -8.99 19.82 -5.26
C PHE A 121 -8.97 21.27 -5.73
N LYS A 122 -9.58 21.57 -6.88
CA LYS A 122 -9.64 22.94 -7.42
C LYS A 122 -10.46 23.85 -6.50
N LYS A 123 -11.63 23.37 -6.04
CA LYS A 123 -12.49 24.11 -5.11
C LYS A 123 -11.78 24.38 -3.78
N CYS A 124 -11.16 23.35 -3.20
CA CYS A 124 -10.38 23.45 -1.97
C CYS A 124 -9.24 24.48 -2.10
N VAL A 125 -8.45 24.42 -3.18
CA VAL A 125 -7.36 25.38 -3.41
C VAL A 125 -7.91 26.81 -3.55
N GLN A 126 -9.07 26.99 -4.19
CA GLN A 126 -9.71 28.29 -4.32
C GLN A 126 -10.16 28.83 -2.95
N GLU A 127 -10.87 28.03 -2.16
CA GLU A 127 -11.33 28.40 -0.81
C GLU A 127 -10.16 28.75 0.11
N ILE A 128 -9.05 27.99 0.02
CA ILE A 128 -7.83 28.28 0.79
C ILE A 128 -7.20 29.60 0.32
N CYS A 129 -7.19 29.90 -0.97
CA CYS A 129 -6.69 31.17 -1.48
C CYS A 129 -7.53 32.37 -1.01
N GLU A 130 -8.82 32.17 -0.77
CA GLU A 130 -9.75 33.23 -0.32
C GLU A 130 -9.68 33.44 1.20
N THR A 131 -9.36 32.40 1.97
CA THR A 131 -9.35 32.44 3.45
C THR A 131 -7.96 32.63 4.07
N THR A 132 -6.88 32.27 3.36
CA THR A 132 -5.51 32.36 3.87
C THR A 132 -5.01 33.81 3.90
N PRO A 133 -4.30 34.25 4.97
CA PRO A 133 -3.69 35.58 5.04
C PRO A 133 -2.78 35.89 3.84
N LYS A 134 -2.82 37.14 3.36
CA LYS A 134 -2.12 37.56 2.13
C LYS A 134 -0.61 37.34 2.21
N GLU A 135 -0.04 37.38 3.40
CA GLU A 135 1.39 37.17 3.67
C GLU A 135 1.81 35.72 3.45
N LYS A 136 0.90 34.76 3.68
CA LYS A 136 1.13 33.31 3.55
C LYS A 136 0.86 32.78 2.15
N LEU A 137 0.03 33.49 1.36
CA LEU A 137 -0.37 33.07 0.01
C LEU A 137 0.79 32.81 -0.96
N PRO A 138 1.87 33.62 -1.02
CA PRO A 138 2.98 33.34 -1.91
C PRO A 138 3.66 32.00 -1.60
N ALA A 139 3.90 31.73 -0.31
CA ALA A 139 4.50 30.47 0.14
C ALA A 139 3.58 29.27 -0.13
N PHE A 140 2.27 29.43 0.10
CA PHE A 140 1.28 28.41 -0.22
C PHE A 140 1.28 28.07 -1.72
N LYS A 141 1.17 29.07 -2.60
CA LYS A 141 1.15 28.86 -4.06
C LYS A 141 2.44 28.23 -4.58
N ALA A 142 3.59 28.69 -4.08
CA ALA A 142 4.88 28.10 -4.45
C ALA A 142 4.99 26.62 -4.04
N THR A 143 4.52 26.29 -2.83
CA THR A 143 4.54 24.91 -2.32
C THR A 143 3.58 24.02 -3.09
N LEU A 144 2.37 24.50 -3.41
CA LEU A 144 1.41 23.78 -4.23
C LEU A 144 1.95 23.50 -5.64
N HIS A 145 2.59 24.51 -6.24
CA HIS A 145 3.25 24.35 -7.54
C HIS A 145 4.37 23.30 -7.47
N ALA A 146 5.17 23.31 -6.40
CA ALA A 146 6.20 22.29 -6.18
C ALA A 146 5.58 20.89 -6.07
N ILE A 147 4.49 20.69 -5.34
CA ILE A 147 3.82 19.37 -5.24
C ILE A 147 3.34 18.86 -6.61
N ILE A 148 2.84 19.76 -7.46
CA ILE A 148 2.30 19.39 -8.78
C ILE A 148 3.42 19.03 -9.76
N TRP A 149 4.52 19.79 -9.77
CA TRP A 149 5.57 19.71 -10.79
C TRP A 149 6.84 19.00 -10.33
N ASP A 150 7.17 19.08 -9.05
CA ASP A 150 8.36 18.49 -8.44
C ASP A 150 7.96 17.42 -7.41
N LYS A 151 7.99 16.16 -7.83
CA LYS A 151 7.64 15.02 -6.97
C LYS A 151 8.84 14.52 -6.15
N SER A 152 10.03 15.10 -6.32
CA SER A 152 11.27 14.59 -5.71
C SER A 152 11.29 14.70 -4.20
N ASN A 153 10.56 15.67 -3.63
CA ASN A 153 10.55 15.91 -2.18
C ASN A 153 9.15 16.20 -1.63
N SER A 154 8.20 15.35 -2.02
CA SER A 154 6.79 15.48 -1.63
C SER A 154 6.63 15.65 -0.11
N ASP A 155 7.35 14.87 0.69
CA ASP A 155 7.28 14.93 2.16
C ASP A 155 7.57 16.33 2.71
N LYS A 156 8.65 16.98 2.22
CA LYS A 156 9.01 18.33 2.66
C LYS A 156 7.95 19.37 2.26
N TYR A 157 7.35 19.22 1.09
CA TYR A 157 6.31 20.13 0.64
C TYR A 157 5.03 20.00 1.47
N PHE A 158 4.61 18.78 1.82
CA PHE A 158 3.46 18.59 2.70
C PHE A 158 3.72 19.06 4.14
N GLU A 159 4.93 18.90 4.69
CA GLU A 159 5.29 19.54 5.97
C GLU A 159 5.23 21.07 5.88
N THR A 160 5.70 21.63 4.76
CA THR A 160 5.64 23.09 4.53
C THR A 160 4.19 23.58 4.47
N LEU A 161 3.29 22.86 3.77
CA LEU A 161 1.86 23.17 3.76
C LEU A 161 1.26 23.14 5.15
N LYS A 162 1.58 22.12 5.95
CA LYS A 162 1.09 21.99 7.33
C LYS A 162 1.50 23.17 8.22
N ASN A 163 2.69 23.72 8.01
CA ASN A 163 3.19 24.86 8.78
C ASN A 163 2.59 26.21 8.33
N ILE A 164 2.15 26.30 7.07
CA ILE A 164 1.58 27.53 6.51
C ILE A 164 0.08 27.60 6.80
N LEU A 165 -0.63 26.50 6.59
CA LEU A 165 -2.09 26.43 6.62
C LEU A 165 -2.63 26.18 8.03
N ASP A 166 -3.85 26.65 8.27
CA ASP A 166 -4.59 26.23 9.46
C ASP A 166 -4.93 24.74 9.38
N PRO A 167 -5.07 24.03 10.52
CA PRO A 167 -5.29 22.58 10.52
C PRO A 167 -6.44 22.10 9.64
N SER A 168 -7.58 22.80 9.65
CA SER A 168 -8.74 22.47 8.82
C SER A 168 -8.46 22.59 7.32
N CYS A 169 -7.69 23.60 6.91
CA CYS A 169 -7.29 23.80 5.52
C CYS A 169 -6.30 22.73 5.07
N PHE A 170 -5.35 22.38 5.94
CA PHE A 170 -4.41 21.29 5.66
C PHE A 170 -5.14 19.96 5.48
N ASP A 171 -6.06 19.63 6.39
CA ASP A 171 -6.87 18.41 6.32
C ASP A 171 -7.66 18.36 5.01
N ALA A 172 -8.31 19.47 4.62
CA ALA A 172 -9.06 19.56 3.37
C ALA A 172 -8.18 19.29 2.14
N ILE A 173 -6.93 19.79 2.11
CA ILE A 173 -5.99 19.48 1.02
C ILE A 173 -5.69 17.99 0.97
N ILE A 174 -5.41 17.35 2.11
CA ILE A 174 -5.12 15.91 2.14
C ILE A 174 -6.34 15.12 1.64
N GLN A 175 -7.55 15.48 2.07
CA GLN A 175 -8.78 14.82 1.62
C GLN A 175 -9.04 14.99 0.12
N ALA A 176 -8.60 16.11 -0.48
CA ALA A 176 -8.74 16.36 -1.90
C ALA A 176 -7.63 15.73 -2.78
N CYS A 177 -6.60 15.13 -2.18
CA CYS A 177 -5.51 14.48 -2.91
C CYS A 177 -5.97 13.16 -3.57
N PRO A 178 -5.26 12.70 -4.62
CA PRO A 178 -5.43 11.35 -5.16
C PRO A 178 -5.32 10.27 -4.07
N PRO A 179 -6.04 9.13 -4.20
CA PRO A 179 -6.23 8.20 -3.09
C PRO A 179 -4.94 7.68 -2.42
N VAL A 180 -3.92 7.34 -3.20
CA VAL A 180 -2.63 6.85 -2.68
C VAL A 180 -1.89 7.94 -1.88
N ILE A 181 -1.94 9.19 -2.37
CA ILE A 181 -1.33 10.34 -1.69
C ILE A 181 -2.11 10.65 -0.42
N ARG A 182 -3.45 10.71 -0.52
CA ARG A 182 -4.37 10.91 0.62
C ARG A 182 -4.12 9.87 1.69
N LEU A 183 -4.02 8.60 1.33
CA LEU A 183 -3.73 7.52 2.26
C LEU A 183 -2.39 7.72 2.99
N HIS A 184 -1.30 7.92 2.24
CA HIS A 184 0.03 8.08 2.81
C HIS A 184 0.07 9.21 3.85
N TYR A 185 -0.43 10.39 3.49
CA TYR A 185 -0.41 11.54 4.39
C TYR A 185 -1.48 11.48 5.49
N ALA A 186 -2.62 10.82 5.25
CA ALA A 186 -3.59 10.57 6.32
C ALA A 186 -2.98 9.73 7.43
N LEU A 187 -2.24 8.68 7.08
CA LEU A 187 -1.55 7.84 8.08
C LEU A 187 -0.40 8.57 8.77
N LYS A 188 0.34 9.42 8.03
CA LYS A 188 1.44 10.22 8.58
C LYS A 188 0.96 11.29 9.57
N TYR A 189 -0.18 11.92 9.28
CA TYR A 189 -0.71 13.04 10.08
C TYR A 189 -1.91 12.68 10.95
N ASN A 190 -2.24 11.39 11.09
CA ASN A 190 -3.35 10.89 11.92
C ASN A 190 -4.73 11.41 11.48
N LEU A 191 -4.95 11.55 10.17
CA LEU A 191 -6.23 11.93 9.57
C LEU A 191 -7.04 10.70 9.14
N ALA A 192 -8.31 10.93 8.79
CA ALA A 192 -9.15 9.87 8.25
C ALA A 192 -8.60 9.37 6.89
N PRO A 193 -8.28 8.07 6.75
CA PRO A 193 -7.85 7.48 5.49
C PRO A 193 -9.02 7.41 4.49
N PRO A 194 -8.74 7.25 3.18
CA PRO A 194 -9.79 6.97 2.21
C PRO A 194 -10.50 5.66 2.55
N GLU A 195 -11.82 5.64 2.38
CA GLU A 195 -12.61 4.42 2.51
C GLU A 195 -12.26 3.42 1.40
N VAL A 196 -12.54 2.14 1.63
CA VAL A 196 -12.46 1.11 0.61
C VAL A 196 -13.77 0.35 0.57
N SER A 197 -14.37 0.31 -0.61
CA SER A 197 -15.55 -0.50 -0.90
C SER A 197 -15.16 -1.47 -1.99
N ILE A 198 -15.08 -2.76 -1.65
CA ILE A 198 -14.70 -3.79 -2.60
C ILE A 198 -15.39 -5.11 -2.29
N ASP A 199 -15.71 -5.84 -3.35
CA ASP A 199 -16.15 -7.22 -3.28
C ASP A 199 -15.08 -8.10 -3.94
N TYR A 200 -14.23 -8.71 -3.13
CA TYR A 200 -13.13 -9.56 -3.59
C TYR A 200 -13.59 -10.66 -4.55
N ASN A 201 -14.77 -11.25 -4.30
CA ASN A 201 -15.27 -12.38 -5.08
C ASN A 201 -15.75 -11.97 -6.48
N ASN A 202 -16.06 -10.69 -6.67
CA ASN A 202 -16.59 -10.15 -7.92
C ASN A 202 -15.59 -9.19 -8.61
N LEU A 203 -14.31 -9.29 -8.29
CA LEU A 203 -13.28 -8.45 -8.91
C LEU A 203 -13.02 -8.84 -10.37
N SER A 204 -13.21 -7.88 -11.27
CA SER A 204 -12.73 -7.99 -12.64
C SER A 204 -11.21 -7.82 -12.68
N MET A 205 -10.50 -8.90 -13.02
CA MET A 205 -9.05 -8.90 -13.09
C MET A 205 -8.53 -8.68 -14.52
N PRO A 206 -7.42 -7.94 -14.70
CA PRO A 206 -6.75 -7.83 -16.00
C PRO A 206 -6.30 -9.20 -16.53
N LEU A 207 -6.23 -9.33 -17.86
CA LEU A 207 -5.83 -10.58 -18.52
C LEU A 207 -4.45 -11.06 -18.06
N GLU A 208 -3.52 -10.14 -17.85
CA GLU A 208 -2.17 -10.42 -17.41
C GLU A 208 -2.13 -11.08 -16.03
N PHE A 209 -3.07 -10.73 -15.14
CA PHE A 209 -3.20 -11.38 -13.84
C PHE A 209 -3.71 -12.80 -14.01
N LEU A 210 -4.78 -12.99 -14.79
CA LEU A 210 -5.36 -14.31 -15.04
C LEU A 210 -4.35 -15.27 -15.69
N GLN A 211 -3.57 -14.78 -16.65
CA GLN A 211 -2.48 -15.53 -17.27
C GLN A 211 -1.39 -15.89 -16.27
N ALA A 212 -0.96 -14.93 -15.45
CA ALA A 212 0.06 -15.18 -14.43
C ALA A 212 -0.38 -16.23 -13.40
N ILE A 213 -1.64 -16.17 -12.94
CA ILE A 213 -2.21 -17.18 -12.03
C ILE A 213 -2.32 -18.55 -12.73
N SER A 214 -2.83 -18.59 -13.96
CA SER A 214 -2.95 -19.82 -14.75
C SER A 214 -1.60 -20.52 -14.96
N CYS A 215 -0.52 -19.77 -15.22
CA CYS A 215 0.84 -20.32 -15.31
C CYS A 215 1.30 -20.96 -13.99
N LEU A 216 0.96 -20.37 -12.84
CA LEU A 216 1.32 -20.91 -11.53
C LEU A 216 0.52 -22.17 -11.21
N GLU A 217 -0.75 -22.24 -11.59
CA GLU A 217 -1.63 -23.38 -11.32
C GLU A 217 -1.36 -24.57 -12.25
N SER A 218 -1.16 -24.30 -13.54
CA SER A 218 -0.79 -25.31 -14.54
C SER A 218 0.61 -25.89 -14.29
N GLY A 219 1.47 -25.12 -13.61
CA GLY A 219 2.80 -25.54 -13.18
C GLY A 219 2.83 -26.27 -11.84
N ARG A 220 1.71 -26.49 -11.13
CA ARG A 220 1.73 -27.14 -9.80
C ARG A 220 2.16 -28.61 -9.81
N GLU A 221 2.13 -29.30 -10.95
CA GLU A 221 2.78 -30.62 -11.09
C GLU A 221 4.31 -30.54 -11.28
N ILE A 222 4.84 -29.37 -11.62
CA ILE A 222 6.28 -29.12 -11.87
C ILE A 222 6.90 -28.24 -10.75
N MET A 223 6.07 -27.57 -9.96
CA MET A 223 6.45 -26.79 -8.78
C MET A 223 6.48 -27.67 -7.52
N GLU A 224 7.30 -28.73 -7.52
CA GLU A 224 8.11 -28.98 -6.32
C GLU A 224 9.01 -27.75 -6.17
N VAL A 225 8.46 -26.77 -5.45
CA VAL A 225 8.93 -25.39 -5.49
C VAL A 225 10.40 -25.35 -5.11
N THR A 226 11.23 -24.91 -6.05
CA THR A 226 12.53 -24.28 -5.79
C THR A 226 12.24 -22.93 -5.13
N PHE A 227 11.67 -22.99 -3.92
CA PHE A 227 11.86 -21.93 -2.96
C PHE A 227 13.37 -21.94 -2.69
N PRO A 228 14.04 -20.78 -2.61
CA PRO A 228 15.32 -20.72 -1.95
C PRO A 228 15.17 -21.44 -0.61
N GLU A 229 15.94 -22.50 -0.35
CA GLU A 229 15.80 -23.29 0.91
C GLU A 229 15.86 -22.39 2.15
N GLU A 230 16.51 -21.24 2.00
CA GLU A 230 16.61 -20.12 2.95
C GLU A 230 15.25 -19.55 3.40
N LEU A 231 14.22 -19.52 2.54
CA LEU A 231 12.87 -19.07 2.95
C LEU A 231 12.15 -20.14 3.75
N LYS A 232 12.23 -21.41 3.33
CA LYS A 232 11.59 -22.52 4.05
C LYS A 232 12.13 -22.63 5.48
N THR A 233 13.44 -22.47 5.65
CA THR A 233 14.12 -22.48 6.96
C THR A 233 13.89 -21.23 7.81
N THR A 234 13.53 -20.08 7.21
CA THR A 234 13.26 -18.83 7.95
C THR A 234 11.84 -18.74 8.49
N ILE A 235 10.88 -19.44 7.85
CA ILE A 235 9.46 -19.38 8.20
C ILE A 235 9.07 -20.57 9.12
N SER A 236 9.84 -21.66 9.13
CA SER A 236 9.70 -22.79 10.08
C SER A 236 10.18 -22.44 11.50
#